data_AF-A0AAW8H0Y9-F1
#
_entry.id   AF-A0AAW8H0Y9-F1
#
_cell.length_a   1.000
_cell.length_b   1.000
_cell.length_c   1.000
_cell.angle_alpha   90.00
_cell.angle_beta   90.00
_cell.angle_gamma   90.00
#
_symmetry.space_group_name_H-M   'P 1'
#
loop_
_entity.id
_entity.type
_entity.pdbx_description
1 polymer ?
#
loop_
_entity_poly.entity_id
_entity_poly.type
_entity_poly.pdbx_seq_one_letter_code
_entity_poly.pdbx_strand_id
1 'polypeptide(L)'
;MLLLGAISSSLLFIFIPSEHQEYGLAFASFLPFIAFLFGAFLGFVSSNKYEFRLEFNHLDETGIQWFTAAKSRKASDYVLFKEQEMELKRKIT
;
A
#
# COMPACT_ATOMS: atom_id res chain seq x y z
N MET A 1 5.29 -0.28 -3.08
CA MET A 1 4.62 -1.31 -3.90
C MET A 1 4.88 -1.14 -5.39
N LEU A 2 4.77 0.06 -5.97
CA LEU A 2 5.08 0.29 -7.40
C LEU A 2 6.49 -0.17 -7.82
N LEU A 3 7.52 0.11 -7.00
CA LEU A 3 8.90 -0.29 -7.29
C LEU A 3 9.09 -1.83 -7.30
N LEU A 4 8.45 -2.53 -6.36
CA LEU A 4 8.43 -3.99 -6.32
C LEU A 4 7.71 -4.59 -7.54
N GLY A 5 6.60 -3.96 -7.96
CA GLY A 5 5.90 -4.31 -9.19
C GLY A 5 6.79 -4.19 -10.43
N ALA A 6 7.50 -3.06 -10.57
CA ALA A 6 8.43 -2.84 -11.67
C ALA A 6 9.57 -3.88 -11.70
N ILE A 7 10.18 -4.18 -10.54
CA ILE A 7 11.24 -5.19 -10.44
C ILE A 7 10.71 -6.58 -10.80
N SER A 8 9.55 -6.97 -10.26
CA SER A 8 8.96 -8.28 -10.53
C SER A 8 8.58 -8.49 -11.99
N SER A 9 8.09 -7.44 -12.67
CA SER A 9 7.75 -7.50 -14.10
C SER A 9 8.97 -7.68 -14.99
N SER A 10 10.12 -7.08 -14.63
CA SER A 10 11.36 -7.21 -15.39
C SER A 10 11.97 -8.63 -15.30
N LEU A 11 11.76 -9.32 -14.18
CA LEU A 11 12.26 -10.70 -13.99
C LEU A 11 11.50 -11.73 -14.82
N LEU A 12 10.26 -11.45 -15.23
CA LEU A 12 9.46 -12.37 -16.06
C LEU A 12 10.11 -12.64 -17.42
N PHE A 13 10.87 -11.67 -17.96
CA PHE A 13 11.60 -11.83 -19.22
C PHE A 13 12.78 -12.81 -19.14
N ILE A 14 13.28 -13.11 -17.93
CA ILE A 14 14.38 -14.08 -17.71
C ILE A 14 13.90 -15.52 -17.89
N PHE A 15 12.61 -15.78 -17.67
CA PHE A 15 12.04 -17.14 -17.71
C PHE A 15 11.49 -17.55 -19.08
N ILE A 16 11.62 -16.72 -20.12
CA ILE A 16 11.15 -17.06 -21.47
C ILE A 16 12.22 -17.93 -22.17
N PRO A 17 11.96 -19.23 -22.42
CA PRO A 17 12.94 -20.09 -23.09
C PRO A 17 13.13 -19.64 -24.54
N SER A 18 14.37 -19.44 -24.97
CA SER A 18 14.72 -18.99 -26.33
C SER A 18 14.37 -20.00 -27.42
N GLU A 19 14.03 -21.22 -27.04
CA GLU A 19 13.82 -22.39 -27.91
C GLU A 19 12.41 -22.44 -28.53
N HIS A 20 11.47 -21.68 -27.96
CA HIS A 20 10.06 -21.64 -28.35
C HIS A 20 9.60 -20.18 -28.59
N GLN A 21 10.27 -19.51 -29.52
CA GLN A 21 10.10 -18.07 -29.77
C GLN A 21 8.66 -17.67 -30.19
N GLU A 22 7.92 -18.59 -30.81
CA GLU A 22 6.50 -18.40 -31.17
C GLU A 22 5.59 -18.28 -29.94
N TYR A 23 5.85 -19.09 -28.90
CA TYR A 23 5.15 -19.00 -27.62
C TYR A 23 5.68 -17.84 -26.77
N GLY A 24 6.98 -17.52 -26.89
CA GLY A 24 7.64 -16.43 -26.17
C GLY A 24 6.98 -15.07 -26.40
N LEU A 25 6.50 -14.77 -27.61
CA LEU A 25 5.77 -13.54 -27.92
C LEU A 25 4.39 -13.48 -27.25
N ALA A 26 3.66 -14.60 -27.22
CA ALA A 26 2.37 -14.67 -26.55
C ALA A 26 2.53 -14.53 -25.02
N PHE A 27 3.49 -15.22 -24.42
CA PHE A 27 3.82 -15.06 -23.00
C PHE A 27 4.29 -13.64 -22.68
N ALA A 28 5.17 -13.05 -23.48
CA ALA A 28 5.64 -11.67 -23.28
C ALA A 28 4.51 -10.62 -23.38
N SER A 29 3.46 -10.89 -24.17
CA SER A 29 2.34 -9.96 -24.35
C SER A 29 1.27 -10.09 -23.27
N PHE A 30 0.94 -11.32 -22.83
CA PHE A 30 -0.16 -11.56 -21.91
C PHE A 30 0.26 -11.62 -20.43
N LEU A 31 1.45 -12.15 -20.13
CA LEU A 31 1.91 -12.34 -18.76
C LEU A 31 2.05 -11.02 -17.98
N PRO A 32 2.56 -9.91 -18.57
CA PRO A 32 2.62 -8.62 -17.87
C PRO A 32 1.22 -8.07 -17.53
N PHE A 33 0.24 -8.26 -18.42
CA PHE A 33 -1.13 -7.82 -18.17
C PHE A 33 -1.77 -8.60 -17.01
N ILE A 34 -1.62 -9.93 -16.98
CA ILE A 34 -2.10 -10.76 -15.88
C ILE A 34 -1.38 -10.43 -14.57
N ALA A 35 -0.05 -10.27 -14.61
CA ALA A 35 0.74 -9.87 -13.45
C ALA A 35 0.32 -8.50 -12.91
N PHE A 36 0.01 -7.54 -13.79
CA PHE A 36 -0.53 -6.24 -13.41
C PHE A 36 -1.89 -6.37 -12.71
N LEU A 37 -2.83 -7.15 -13.25
CA LEU A 37 -4.14 -7.36 -12.63
C LEU A 37 -4.03 -8.00 -11.24
N PHE A 38 -3.18 -9.03 -11.11
CA PHE A 38 -2.91 -9.66 -9.82
C PHE A 38 -2.25 -8.68 -8.84
N GLY A 39 -1.26 -7.91 -9.31
CA GLY A 39 -0.59 -6.90 -8.50
C GLY A 39 -1.53 -5.79 -8.03
N ALA A 40 -2.41 -5.30 -8.91
CA ALA A 40 -3.43 -4.31 -8.59
C ALA A 40 -4.45 -4.87 -7.58
N PHE A 41 -4.91 -6.10 -7.78
CA PHE A 41 -5.82 -6.77 -6.85
C PHE A 41 -5.19 -6.96 -5.47
N LEU A 42 -3.95 -7.48 -5.41
CA LEU A 42 -3.21 -7.62 -4.15
C LEU A 42 -2.93 -6.26 -3.51
N GLY A 43 -2.63 -5.22 -4.28
CA GLY A 43 -2.49 -3.85 -3.80
C GLY A 43 -3.77 -3.35 -3.12
N PHE A 44 -4.92 -3.55 -3.76
CA PHE A 44 -6.22 -3.21 -3.22
C PHE A 44 -6.52 -4.01 -1.95
N VAL A 45 -6.35 -5.34 -2.02
CA VAL A 45 -6.55 -6.29 -0.92
C VAL A 45 -5.50 -6.14 0.17
N SER A 46 -4.40 -5.41 0.01
CA SER A 46 -3.39 -5.17 1.08
C SER A 46 -3.44 -3.75 1.64
N SER A 47 -4.16 -2.83 0.98
CA SER A 47 -4.27 -1.44 1.42
C SER A 47 -4.86 -1.30 2.83
N ASN A 48 -4.30 -0.37 3.60
CA ASN A 48 -4.86 0.00 4.90
C ASN A 48 -6.07 0.89 4.70
N LYS A 49 -7.17 0.59 5.39
CA LYS A 49 -8.45 1.30 5.26
C LYS A 49 -8.60 2.41 6.29
N TYR A 50 -7.94 2.26 7.43
CA TYR A 50 -8.07 3.13 8.59
C TYR A 50 -6.69 3.61 9.02
N GLU A 51 -6.59 4.89 9.38
CA GLU A 51 -5.36 5.49 9.88
C GLU A 51 -5.67 6.29 11.15
N PHE A 52 -4.87 6.07 12.19
CA PHE A 52 -4.88 6.89 13.39
C PHE A 52 -3.84 7.98 13.24
N ARG A 53 -4.31 9.21 13.05
CA ARG A 53 -3.48 10.38 12.83
C ARG A 53 -3.57 11.34 14.00
N LEU A 54 -2.43 11.89 14.38
CA LEU A 54 -2.30 12.89 15.43
C LEU A 54 -2.00 14.23 14.78
N GLU A 55 -2.73 15.24 15.22
CA GLU A 55 -2.53 16.64 14.85
C GLU A 55 -1.57 17.28 15.84
N PHE A 56 -0.52 17.92 15.33
CA PHE A 56 0.43 18.67 16.13
C PHE A 56 0.46 20.11 15.64
N ASN A 57 0.25 21.04 16.57
CA ASN A 57 0.50 22.45 16.34
C ASN A 57 1.89 22.77 16.89
N HIS A 58 2.87 22.95 16.01
CA HIS A 58 4.20 23.34 16.42
C HIS A 58 4.24 24.84 16.71
N LEU A 59 5.00 25.23 17.74
CA LEU A 59 5.20 26.64 18.13
C LEU A 59 6.17 27.38 17.21
N ASP A 60 6.97 26.65 16.42
CA ASP A 60 7.70 27.23 15.30
C ASP A 60 6.74 27.38 14.11
N GLU A 61 7.00 28.36 13.24
CA GLU A 61 6.08 28.84 12.18
C GLU A 61 5.70 27.80 11.10
N THR A 62 5.96 26.51 11.33
CA THR A 62 5.64 25.39 10.45
C THR A 62 4.15 25.01 10.44
N GLY A 63 3.37 25.50 11.42
CA GLY A 63 1.91 25.34 11.47
C GLY A 63 1.43 23.94 11.87
N ILE A 64 0.23 23.59 11.42
CA ILE A 64 -0.43 22.31 11.78
C ILE A 64 0.14 21.18 10.93
N GLN A 65 0.67 20.15 11.60
CA GLN A 65 1.19 18.94 10.97
C GLN A 65 0.42 17.70 11.41
N TRP A 66 0.34 16.73 10.51
CA TRP A 66 -0.33 15.46 10.75
C TRP A 66 0.69 14.33 10.70
N PHE A 67 0.79 13.56 11.78
CA PHE A 67 1.59 12.34 11.83
C PHE A 67 0.69 11.10 11.92
N THR A 68 1.01 10.05 11.18
CA THR A 68 0.26 8.79 11.26
C THR A 68 0.90 7.86 12.27
N ALA A 69 0.26 7.69 13.42
CA ALA A 69 0.75 6.84 14.51
C ALA A 69 0.46 5.35 14.28
N ALA A 70 -0.65 5.02 13.64
CA ALA A 70 -0.99 3.64 13.31
C ALA A 70 -1.83 3.55 12.02
N LYS A 71 -1.75 2.41 11.33
CA LYS A 71 -2.59 2.07 10.18
C LYS A 71 -3.15 0.68 10.36
N SER A 72 -4.41 0.50 9.99
CA SER A 72 -5.05 -0.82 9.98
C SER A 72 -6.09 -0.91 8.87
N ARG A 73 -6.61 -2.12 8.69
CA ARG A 73 -7.70 -2.45 7.78
C ARG A 73 -8.87 -3.13 8.47
N LYS A 74 -8.70 -3.54 9.72
CA LYS A 74 -9.75 -4.19 10.50
C LYS A 74 -10.67 -3.14 11.08
N ALA A 75 -11.98 -3.39 11.01
CA ALA A 75 -12.97 -2.52 11.60
C ALA A 75 -12.86 -2.47 13.14
N SER A 76 -12.39 -3.56 13.78
CA SER A 76 -12.08 -3.59 15.22
C SER A 76 -11.05 -2.53 15.61
N ASP A 77 -10.01 -2.39 14.79
CA ASP A 77 -8.91 -1.47 15.09
C ASP A 77 -9.36 -0.02 14.87
N TYR A 78 -10.32 0.21 13.98
CA TYR A 78 -10.97 1.51 13.86
C TYR A 78 -11.72 1.90 15.14
N VAL A 79 -12.44 0.97 15.76
CA VAL A 79 -13.12 1.21 17.05
C VAL A 79 -12.07 1.54 18.12
N LEU A 80 -10.97 0.79 18.17
CA LEU A 80 -9.86 1.08 19.08
C LEU A 80 -9.25 2.47 18.83
N PHE A 81 -9.07 2.87 17.56
CA PHE A 81 -8.58 4.20 17.22
C PHE A 81 -9.52 5.31 17.72
N LYS A 82 -10.85 5.10 17.67
CA LYS A 82 -11.83 6.04 18.22
C LYS A 82 -11.78 6.11 19.75
N GLU A 83 -11.56 4.99 20.42
CA GLU A 83 -11.35 4.96 21.88
C GLU A 83 -10.09 5.73 22.27
N GLN A 84 -8.98 5.50 21.56
CA GLN A 84 -7.73 6.21 21.76
C GLN A 84 -7.85 7.72 21.48
N GLU A 85 -8.62 8.12 20.45
CA GLU A 85 -8.94 9.53 20.19
C GLU A 85 -9.64 10.18 21.39
N MET A 86 -10.66 9.53 21.95
CA MET A 86 -11.40 10.05 23.11
C MET A 86 -10.51 10.14 24.35
N GLU A 87 -9.71 9.10 24.61
CA GLU A 87 -8.81 9.08 25.76
C GLU A 87 -7.75 10.19 25.65
N LEU A 88 -7.17 10.37 24.46
CA LEU A 88 -6.17 11.40 24.22
C LEU A 88 -6.76 12.80 24.40
N LYS A 89 -7.97 13.05 23.84
CA LYS A 89 -8.70 14.31 24.01
C LYS A 89 -8.93 14.63 25.50
N ARG A 90 -9.22 13.63 26.32
CA ARG A 90 -9.39 13.81 27.78
C ARG A 90 -8.09 14.13 28.53
N LYS A 91 -6.93 13.72 28.00
CA LYS A 91 -5.62 13.99 28.64
C LYS A 91 -5.05 15.35 28.25
N ILE A 92 -5.41 15.84 27.07
CA ILE A 92 -4.91 17.12 26.53
C ILE A 92 -5.87 18.30 26.77
N THR A 93 -7.09 18.03 27.24
CA THR A 93 -8.06 19.03 27.71
C THR A 93 -8.05 19.06 29.23
#